data_AF-A0A7W5EHM6-F1
#
_entry.id   AF-A0A7W5EHM6-F1
#
_cell.length_a   1.000
_cell.length_b   1.000
_cell.length_c   1.000
_cell.angle_alpha   90.00
_cell.angle_beta   90.00
_cell.angle_gamma   90.00
#
_symmetry.space_group_name_H-M   'P 1'
#
loop_
_entity.id
_entity.type
_entity.pdbx_description
1 polymer ?
#
loop_
_entity_poly.entity_id
_entity_poly.type
_entity_poly.pdbx_seq_one_letter_code
_entity_poly.pdbx_strand_id
1 'polypeptide(L)'
;MGRLKKSTPKATARSRTTQLIKTSRTQAPFANKPFHHATLDRTLTPSQAKAGGFRTDVVEAVTSGKKIKKGAFRSPSNPTKSGHSSGYHEAFGTTDSVDHLSRRTKGSKGLSSMPAMSRGIWKKHSGATFYERNVGPVMQASDGARTDTARMVLSVPGGGGAGHSGSGMSQKGQASGHDVLRDQVMRTLKDPALTPSSAGVLAGTTALFSTAPGEVARTVDRSSKMKDQGARASYEANRNQGKREAAVHFQALTPPEQATVMTHMNTFVQAMGHTTRYLEPGRPHSPMRDERGKPGQIHGGGYLPKPPAKQATAPSFPAFGASSSSSSSSSSTAPKGPVPKLGPLPTFSSTPPGSSPAVAKPAPKPATPGAIAMAITQSLRAERT
;
A
#
# COMPACT_ATOMS: atom_id res chain seq x y z
N MET A 1 -66.09 -43.57 8.36
CA MET A 1 -67.32 -42.74 8.24
C MET A 1 -66.93 -41.32 8.64
N GLY A 2 -67.10 -40.22 7.91
CA GLY A 2 -67.78 -39.87 6.67
C GLY A 2 -68.06 -38.35 6.72
N ARG A 3 -67.84 -37.65 5.60
CA ARG A 3 -68.22 -36.24 5.26
C ARG A 3 -67.40 -35.09 5.89
N LEU A 4 -66.72 -34.23 5.11
CA LEU A 4 -67.07 -33.30 4.00
C LEU A 4 -67.39 -31.86 4.47
N LYS A 5 -66.49 -30.92 4.14
CA LYS A 5 -66.79 -29.54 3.71
C LYS A 5 -65.78 -29.16 2.61
N LYS A 6 -66.15 -29.31 1.33
CA LYS A 6 -66.61 -28.29 0.35
C LYS A 6 -65.55 -27.25 -0.12
N SER A 7 -64.76 -27.67 -1.12
CA SER A 7 -64.56 -27.12 -2.49
C SER A 7 -64.65 -25.59 -2.82
N THR A 8 -63.49 -25.02 -3.23
CA THR A 8 -63.11 -24.24 -4.48
C THR A 8 -63.91 -22.99 -4.95
N PRO A 9 -63.33 -21.99 -5.70
CA PRO A 9 -62.38 -22.17 -6.83
C PRO A 9 -61.27 -21.10 -7.13
N LYS A 10 -60.44 -21.49 -8.11
CA LYS A 10 -59.37 -20.83 -8.90
C LYS A 10 -59.78 -19.52 -9.60
N ALA A 11 -58.83 -18.57 -9.76
CA ALA A 11 -58.71 -17.72 -10.97
C ALA A 11 -57.33 -17.04 -11.12
N THR A 12 -56.59 -17.56 -12.09
CA THR A 12 -55.71 -16.97 -13.12
C THR A 12 -55.31 -15.48 -13.10
N ALA A 13 -54.03 -15.27 -13.41
CA ALA A 13 -53.33 -14.02 -13.71
C ALA A 13 -53.95 -13.17 -14.84
N ARG A 14 -53.76 -11.84 -14.75
CA ARG A 14 -53.67 -10.94 -15.91
C ARG A 14 -52.61 -9.85 -15.72
N SER A 15 -51.80 -9.74 -16.76
CA SER A 15 -50.74 -8.76 -17.03
C SER A 15 -51.29 -7.35 -17.24
N ARG A 16 -50.56 -6.33 -16.77
CA ARG A 16 -50.54 -4.99 -17.38
C ARG A 16 -49.12 -4.43 -17.40
N THR A 17 -48.53 -4.54 -18.58
CA THR A 17 -47.44 -3.73 -19.10
C THR A 17 -47.77 -2.24 -18.96
N THR A 18 -46.86 -1.46 -18.37
CA THR A 18 -46.73 -0.04 -18.67
C THR A 18 -45.24 0.25 -18.83
N GLN A 19 -44.85 0.50 -20.07
CA GLN A 19 -43.53 0.99 -20.45
C GLN A 19 -43.35 2.40 -19.86
N LEU A 20 -42.22 2.63 -19.20
CA LEU A 20 -41.74 3.97 -18.89
C LEU A 20 -40.24 4.06 -19.24
N ILE A 21 -40.04 4.47 -20.49
CA ILE A 21 -39.02 5.40 -21.00
C ILE A 21 -37.68 5.40 -20.25
N LYS A 22 -36.71 4.74 -20.90
CA LYS A 22 -35.26 4.97 -20.73
C LYS A 22 -34.96 6.47 -20.83
N THR A 23 -34.60 7.08 -19.71
CA THR A 23 -33.59 8.14 -19.70
C THR A 23 -32.32 7.55 -19.09
N SER A 24 -31.43 7.11 -19.98
CA SER A 24 -30.07 6.73 -19.67
C SER A 24 -29.30 7.93 -19.14
N ARG A 25 -29.38 8.17 -17.83
CA ARG A 25 -28.38 8.96 -17.11
C ARG A 25 -27.20 8.04 -16.84
N THR A 26 -26.11 8.30 -17.56
CA THR A 26 -24.79 7.74 -17.30
C THR A 26 -24.43 8.04 -15.85
N GLN A 27 -24.68 7.09 -14.95
CA GLN A 27 -24.18 7.14 -13.59
C GLN A 27 -22.66 6.98 -13.69
N ALA A 28 -21.93 8.03 -13.34
CA ALA A 28 -20.51 7.93 -13.11
C ALA A 28 -20.29 6.82 -12.05
N PRO A 29 -19.52 5.76 -12.34
CA PRO A 29 -18.98 4.93 -11.28
C PRO A 29 -17.99 5.80 -10.49
N PHE A 30 -17.72 5.46 -9.23
CA PHE A 30 -16.79 6.15 -8.31
C PHE A 30 -17.38 7.31 -7.49
N ALA A 31 -18.34 7.00 -6.61
CA ALA A 31 -18.62 7.84 -5.44
C ALA A 31 -18.76 7.07 -4.12
N ASN A 32 -18.42 5.78 -4.07
CA ASN A 32 -18.31 5.05 -2.81
C ASN A 32 -16.84 4.99 -2.39
N LYS A 33 -16.44 5.96 -1.56
CA LYS A 33 -15.17 5.90 -0.82
C LYS A 33 -15.18 4.64 0.05
N PRO A 34 -14.08 3.86 0.13
CA PRO A 34 -14.01 2.80 1.12
C PRO A 34 -13.91 3.45 2.51
N PHE A 35 -15.00 3.36 3.27
CA PHE A 35 -15.02 3.71 4.68
C PHE A 35 -14.22 2.65 5.46
N HIS A 36 -12.92 2.87 5.65
CA HIS A 36 -12.10 2.03 6.51
C HIS A 36 -12.27 2.46 7.96
N HIS A 37 -13.29 1.92 8.60
CA HIS A 37 -13.35 1.91 10.05
C HIS A 37 -12.72 0.61 10.56
N ALA A 38 -11.69 0.72 11.39
CA ALA A 38 -11.16 -0.43 12.12
C ALA A 38 -12.18 -1.07 13.08
N THR A 39 -13.33 -0.41 13.31
CA THR A 39 -14.50 -0.99 14.02
C THR A 39 -15.33 -1.95 13.16
N LEU A 40 -15.13 -1.99 11.84
CA LEU A 40 -15.71 -3.00 10.95
C LEU A 40 -14.79 -4.22 10.79
N ASP A 41 -13.58 -4.15 11.34
CA ASP A 41 -12.68 -5.28 11.44
C ASP A 41 -13.19 -6.22 12.54
N ARG A 42 -14.02 -7.20 12.14
CA ARG A 42 -14.59 -8.24 13.01
C ARG A 42 -13.54 -9.18 13.63
N THR A 43 -12.26 -8.82 13.54
CA THR A 43 -11.07 -9.64 13.85
C THR A 43 -10.30 -9.09 15.05
N LEU A 44 -10.99 -8.40 15.94
CA LEU A 44 -10.39 -7.74 17.09
C LEU A 44 -11.27 -8.04 18.31
N THR A 45 -10.66 -8.37 19.45
CA THR A 45 -11.42 -8.40 20.73
C THR A 45 -12.10 -7.03 20.93
N PRO A 46 -13.20 -6.90 21.70
CA PRO A 46 -13.89 -5.62 21.84
C PRO A 46 -12.99 -4.43 22.21
N SER A 47 -11.94 -4.64 23.02
CA SER A 47 -10.93 -3.61 23.35
C SER A 47 -9.99 -3.31 22.18
N GLN A 48 -9.54 -4.33 21.46
CA GLN A 48 -8.75 -4.18 20.24
C GLN A 48 -9.57 -3.61 19.09
N ALA A 49 -10.87 -3.88 19.00
CA ALA A 49 -11.80 -3.35 18.00
C ALA A 49 -12.06 -1.87 18.27
N LYS A 50 -12.24 -1.52 19.54
CA LYS A 50 -12.29 -0.14 20.02
C LYS A 50 -10.98 0.62 19.72
N ALA A 51 -9.85 -0.08 19.67
CA ALA A 51 -8.55 0.46 19.26
C ALA A 51 -8.18 0.16 17.79
N GLY A 52 -8.98 -0.58 17.03
CA GLY A 52 -8.71 -1.00 15.65
C GLY A 52 -7.52 -1.94 15.37
N GLY A 53 -7.01 -2.71 16.34
CA GLY A 53 -5.80 -3.52 16.19
C GLY A 53 -4.51 -2.68 16.15
N PHE A 54 -4.68 -1.37 16.30
CA PHE A 54 -3.65 -0.39 16.50
C PHE A 54 -3.27 -0.34 17.98
N ARG A 55 -2.00 -0.07 18.26
CA ARG A 55 -1.52 0.32 19.58
C ARG A 55 -1.59 1.83 19.72
N THR A 56 -2.82 2.37 19.65
CA THR A 56 -3.07 3.82 19.73
C THR A 56 -2.50 4.43 21.01
N ASP A 57 -2.54 3.69 22.12
CA ASP A 57 -1.90 4.00 23.40
C ASP A 57 -0.38 4.25 23.25
N VAL A 58 0.30 3.35 22.54
CA VAL A 58 1.73 3.43 22.29
C VAL A 58 2.05 4.53 21.28
N VAL A 59 1.27 4.62 20.20
CA VAL A 59 1.42 5.66 19.16
C VAL A 59 1.29 7.05 19.79
N GLU A 60 0.28 7.25 20.64
CA GLU A 60 0.06 8.51 21.35
C GLU A 60 1.23 8.80 22.29
N ALA A 61 1.61 7.84 23.14
CA ALA A 61 2.73 8.00 24.06
C ALA A 61 4.03 8.40 23.33
N VAL A 62 4.40 7.69 22.26
CA VAL A 62 5.62 7.97 21.49
C VAL A 62 5.52 9.33 20.80
N THR A 63 4.36 9.68 20.23
CA THR A 63 4.14 10.99 19.58
C THR A 63 4.29 12.12 20.59
N SER A 64 3.70 12.00 21.79
CA SER A 64 3.87 12.95 22.89
C SER A 64 5.29 13.00 23.45
N GLY A 65 6.17 12.06 23.09
CA GLY A 65 7.55 11.99 23.58
C GLY A 65 7.72 11.22 24.88
N LYS A 66 6.71 10.46 25.28
CA LYS A 66 6.77 9.59 26.44
C LYS A 66 7.54 8.32 26.09
N LYS A 67 8.41 7.90 27.00
CA LYS A 67 9.10 6.61 26.93
C LYS A 67 8.08 5.49 27.12
N ILE A 68 8.22 4.41 26.35
CA ILE A 68 7.39 3.22 26.49
C ILE A 68 8.22 2.06 27.06
N LYS A 69 7.54 1.06 27.63
CA LYS A 69 8.18 -0.20 28.04
C LYS A 69 8.72 -0.92 26.79
N LYS A 70 9.85 -1.61 26.92
CA LYS A 70 10.44 -2.42 25.83
C LYS A 70 9.41 -3.43 25.33
N GLY A 71 9.26 -3.53 24.01
CA GLY A 71 8.29 -4.45 23.42
C GLY A 71 6.84 -3.97 23.52
N ALA A 72 6.56 -2.78 24.06
CA ALA A 72 5.20 -2.29 24.20
C ALA A 72 4.53 -2.12 22.84
N PHE A 73 5.27 -1.85 21.76
CA PHE A 73 4.66 -1.79 20.43
C PHE A 73 4.19 -3.15 19.92
N ARG A 74 4.71 -4.29 20.43
CA ARG A 74 4.20 -5.61 20.05
C ARG A 74 2.74 -5.74 20.44
N SER A 75 1.88 -6.08 19.49
CA SER A 75 0.52 -6.49 19.84
C SER A 75 0.52 -7.98 20.22
N PRO A 76 -0.20 -8.37 21.29
CA PRO A 76 -0.27 -9.76 21.73
C PRO A 76 -0.81 -10.66 20.61
N SER A 77 -0.27 -11.88 20.54
CA SER A 77 -0.68 -12.91 19.59
C SER A 77 -2.08 -13.41 19.96
N ASN A 78 -3.06 -13.24 19.06
CA ASN A 78 -4.44 -13.71 19.28
C ASN A 78 -4.75 -14.95 18.42
N PRO A 79 -5.63 -15.87 18.85
CA PRO A 79 -6.18 -16.88 17.96
C PRO A 79 -6.90 -16.26 16.75
N THR A 80 -6.75 -16.88 15.59
CA THR A 80 -7.51 -16.57 14.38
C THR A 80 -8.78 -17.40 14.29
N LYS A 81 -9.73 -17.05 13.41
CA LYS A 81 -10.89 -17.90 13.12
C LYS A 81 -10.50 -19.28 12.61
N SER A 82 -9.32 -19.39 11.99
CA SER A 82 -8.71 -20.65 11.57
C SER A 82 -7.88 -21.32 12.69
N GLY A 83 -8.02 -20.88 13.94
CA GLY A 83 -7.52 -21.57 15.14
C GLY A 83 -6.03 -21.41 15.43
N HIS A 84 -5.30 -20.59 14.68
CA HIS A 84 -3.86 -20.41 14.90
C HIS A 84 -3.56 -19.12 15.66
N SER A 85 -2.59 -19.16 16.58
CA SER A 85 -2.08 -17.96 17.25
C SER A 85 -0.82 -17.46 16.52
N SER A 86 -0.85 -16.19 16.15
CA SER A 86 0.23 -15.51 15.43
C SER A 86 0.44 -14.08 15.90
N GLY A 87 1.70 -13.66 15.98
CA GLY A 87 2.07 -12.27 16.21
C GLY A 87 1.90 -11.42 14.95
N TYR A 88 2.22 -10.14 15.09
CA TYR A 88 2.17 -9.18 13.99
C TYR A 88 3.54 -9.05 13.32
N HIS A 89 3.56 -9.10 11.99
CA HIS A 89 4.71 -8.71 11.21
C HIS A 89 4.75 -7.19 11.17
N GLU A 90 5.84 -6.66 11.72
CA GLU A 90 6.13 -5.24 11.83
C GLU A 90 6.67 -4.70 10.50
N ALA A 91 5.80 -4.70 9.49
CA ALA A 91 6.15 -4.59 8.08
C ALA A 91 6.62 -3.19 7.62
N PHE A 92 6.72 -2.23 8.54
CA PHE A 92 7.30 -0.90 8.35
C PHE A 92 8.10 -0.47 9.59
N GLY A 93 7.42 -0.10 10.68
CA GLY A 93 8.06 0.19 11.96
C GLY A 93 8.25 -1.06 12.81
N THR A 94 9.49 -1.53 12.96
CA THR A 94 9.83 -2.62 13.89
C THR A 94 9.63 -2.21 15.35
N THR A 95 9.33 -3.17 16.23
CA THR A 95 9.15 -2.91 17.67
C THR A 95 10.36 -2.24 18.26
N ASP A 96 11.57 -2.69 17.89
CA ASP A 96 12.78 -2.06 18.39
C ASP A 96 13.00 -0.66 17.78
N SER A 97 12.57 -0.41 16.53
CA SER A 97 12.50 0.98 16.01
C SER A 97 11.67 1.87 16.91
N VAL A 98 10.49 1.41 17.32
CA VAL A 98 9.58 2.18 18.16
C VAL A 98 10.11 2.33 19.58
N ASP A 99 10.70 1.28 20.15
CA ASP A 99 11.35 1.34 21.46
C ASP A 99 12.46 2.40 21.48
N HIS A 100 13.30 2.45 20.44
CA HIS A 100 14.36 3.45 20.32
C HIS A 100 13.79 4.85 20.05
N LEU A 101 12.79 4.97 19.18
CA LEU A 101 12.14 6.26 18.86
C LEU A 101 11.43 6.87 20.08
N SER A 102 10.90 6.04 20.98
CA SER A 102 10.32 6.50 22.26
C SER A 102 11.33 7.12 23.21
N ARG A 103 12.62 6.84 23.00
CA ARG A 103 13.76 7.31 23.81
C ARG A 103 14.54 8.43 23.12
N ARG A 104 14.05 8.94 22.00
CA ARG A 104 14.65 10.06 21.28
C ARG A 104 14.76 11.29 22.18
N THR A 105 15.77 12.11 21.93
CA THR A 105 15.87 13.43 22.54
C THR A 105 15.17 14.43 21.64
N LYS A 106 14.16 15.13 22.15
CA LYS A 106 13.51 16.23 21.44
C LYS A 106 14.42 17.45 21.49
N GLY A 107 14.89 17.90 20.34
CA GLY A 107 15.69 19.10 20.20
C GLY A 107 14.84 20.36 20.02
N SER A 108 15.51 21.51 19.95
CA SER A 108 14.90 22.76 19.53
C SER A 108 14.71 22.79 18.00
N LYS A 109 13.87 23.70 17.50
CA LYS A 109 13.63 23.92 16.05
C LYS A 109 12.95 22.76 15.30
N GLY A 110 12.19 21.90 16.01
CA GLY A 110 11.40 20.85 15.38
C GLY A 110 12.20 19.63 14.91
N LEU A 111 13.43 19.46 15.42
CA LEU A 111 14.26 18.29 15.19
C LEU A 111 14.35 17.43 16.46
N SER A 112 14.51 16.13 16.27
CA SER A 112 14.78 15.15 17.32
C SER A 112 15.99 14.31 16.94
N SER A 113 16.64 13.68 17.91
CA SER A 113 17.77 12.78 17.67
C SER A 113 17.54 11.41 18.29
N MET A 114 18.01 10.37 17.59
CA MET A 114 18.03 9.01 18.10
C MET A 114 18.98 8.92 19.30
N PRO A 115 18.71 8.06 20.29
CA PRO A 115 19.62 7.84 21.42
C PRO A 115 20.98 7.30 20.93
N ALA A 116 22.01 7.44 21.77
CA ALA A 116 23.30 6.81 21.52
C ALA A 116 23.16 5.27 21.60
N MET A 117 23.66 4.57 20.58
CA MET A 117 23.50 3.11 20.44
C MET A 117 24.82 2.50 19.94
N SER A 118 25.30 1.45 20.60
CA SER A 118 26.63 0.88 20.35
C SER A 118 26.63 -0.46 19.60
N ARG A 119 25.47 -1.06 19.33
CA ARG A 119 25.34 -2.42 18.78
C ARG A 119 24.27 -2.53 17.69
N GLY A 120 24.43 -3.55 16.84
CA GLY A 120 23.50 -3.89 15.76
C GLY A 120 23.35 -2.79 14.71
N ILE A 121 22.33 -2.92 13.87
CA ILE A 121 21.96 -1.93 12.84
C ILE A 121 21.75 -0.53 13.42
N TRP A 122 21.31 -0.43 14.68
CA TRP A 122 21.07 0.84 15.34
C TRP A 122 22.33 1.65 15.61
N LYS A 123 23.52 1.01 15.66
CA LYS A 123 24.80 1.75 15.74
C LYS A 123 24.95 2.74 14.59
N LYS A 124 24.51 2.38 13.38
CA LYS A 124 24.51 3.24 12.18
C LYS A 124 23.63 4.49 12.34
N HIS A 125 22.57 4.39 13.15
CA HIS A 125 21.58 5.45 13.36
C HIS A 125 21.76 6.16 14.71
N SER A 126 22.81 5.83 15.46
CA SER A 126 23.12 6.43 16.75
C SER A 126 23.28 7.94 16.61
N GLY A 127 22.55 8.72 17.41
CA GLY A 127 22.60 10.19 17.37
C GLY A 127 22.01 10.83 16.11
N ALA A 128 21.48 10.04 15.16
CA ALA A 128 20.95 10.58 13.91
C ALA A 128 19.77 11.53 14.18
N THR A 129 19.83 12.72 13.57
CA THR A 129 18.77 13.73 13.64
C THR A 129 17.68 13.47 12.61
N PHE A 130 16.46 13.87 12.93
CA PHE A 130 15.27 13.75 12.08
C PHE A 130 14.20 14.78 12.47
N TYR A 131 13.17 14.94 11.62
CA TYR A 131 12.09 15.89 11.87
C TYR A 131 11.09 15.34 12.90
N GLU A 132 10.88 16.07 14.00
CA GLU A 132 9.95 15.65 15.06
C GLU A 132 8.51 15.57 14.52
N ARG A 133 8.14 16.45 13.58
CA ARG A 133 6.83 16.43 12.92
C ARG A 133 6.53 15.10 12.20
N ASN A 134 7.55 14.33 11.84
CA ASN A 134 7.38 13.06 11.12
C ASN A 134 7.08 11.88 12.06
N VAL A 135 7.29 12.02 13.38
CA VAL A 135 7.10 10.92 14.33
C VAL A 135 5.64 10.45 14.34
N GLY A 136 4.68 11.35 14.45
CA GLY A 136 3.25 11.01 14.45
C GLY A 136 2.82 10.24 13.19
N PRO A 137 3.05 10.80 11.98
CA PRO A 137 2.76 10.12 10.72
C PRO A 137 3.41 8.74 10.60
N VAL A 138 4.70 8.61 10.91
CA VAL A 138 5.44 7.34 10.85
C VAL A 138 4.88 6.33 11.85
N MET A 139 4.56 6.74 13.06
CA MET A 139 4.00 5.87 14.09
C MET A 139 2.62 5.34 13.70
N GLN A 140 1.72 6.23 13.24
CA GLN A 140 0.39 5.84 12.78
C GLN A 140 0.47 4.90 11.57
N ALA A 141 1.30 5.22 10.59
CA ALA A 141 1.48 4.39 9.40
C ALA A 141 2.11 3.02 9.74
N SER A 142 3.09 2.98 10.65
CA SER A 142 3.73 1.74 11.13
C SER A 142 2.73 0.80 11.78
N ASP A 143 1.84 1.36 12.59
CA ASP A 143 0.80 0.62 13.28
C ASP A 143 -0.26 0.09 12.30
N GLY A 144 -0.59 0.89 11.28
CA GLY A 144 -1.49 0.50 10.19
C GLY A 144 -0.93 -0.53 9.23
N ALA A 145 0.38 -0.57 9.00
CA ALA A 145 1.02 -1.48 8.06
C ALA A 145 1.24 -2.90 8.61
N ARG A 146 0.82 -3.19 9.84
CA ARG A 146 1.02 -4.51 10.46
C ARG A 146 0.32 -5.60 9.65
N THR A 147 0.99 -6.73 9.51
CA THR A 147 0.46 -7.93 8.81
C THR A 147 0.58 -9.16 9.70
N ASP A 148 0.06 -10.31 9.26
CA ASP A 148 0.02 -11.52 10.10
C ASP A 148 1.24 -12.43 9.89
N THR A 149 2.02 -12.69 10.94
CA THR A 149 3.21 -13.58 10.84
C THR A 149 2.88 -15.03 10.46
N ALA A 150 1.65 -15.50 10.66
CA ALA A 150 1.24 -16.84 10.26
C ALA A 150 0.91 -16.97 8.77
N ARG A 151 0.66 -15.84 8.09
CA ARG A 151 0.31 -15.78 6.67
C ARG A 151 1.46 -15.31 5.78
N MET A 152 2.57 -14.89 6.38
CA MET A 152 3.58 -14.06 5.73
C MET A 152 4.95 -14.71 5.73
N VAL A 153 5.62 -14.61 4.58
CA VAL A 153 7.05 -14.85 4.45
C VAL A 153 7.73 -13.50 4.20
N LEU A 154 8.69 -13.15 5.04
CA LEU A 154 9.48 -11.95 4.93
C LEU A 154 10.41 -12.07 3.73
N SER A 155 10.43 -11.05 2.88
CA SER A 155 11.49 -10.85 1.90
C SER A 155 12.77 -10.47 2.59
N VAL A 156 13.89 -11.05 2.18
CA VAL A 156 15.21 -10.68 2.70
C VAL A 156 16.11 -10.16 1.56
N PRO A 157 17.14 -9.35 1.88
CA PRO A 157 18.12 -8.90 0.89
C PRO A 157 18.71 -10.07 0.10
N GLY A 158 18.93 -9.84 -1.20
CA GLY A 158 19.46 -10.87 -2.12
C GLY A 158 18.40 -11.80 -2.71
N GLY A 159 17.11 -11.51 -2.52
CA GLY A 159 16.01 -12.23 -3.19
C GLY A 159 15.40 -13.40 -2.45
N GLY A 160 15.92 -13.72 -1.27
CA GLY A 160 15.42 -14.82 -0.45
C GLY A 160 14.11 -14.51 0.27
N GLY A 161 13.61 -15.53 0.97
CA GLY A 161 12.53 -15.41 1.94
C GLY A 161 12.96 -15.93 3.31
N ALA A 162 12.31 -15.44 4.35
CA ALA A 162 12.45 -15.92 5.72
C ALA A 162 11.08 -16.01 6.39
N GLY A 163 10.87 -17.04 7.20
CA GLY A 163 9.80 -17.07 8.17
C GLY A 163 9.97 -16.03 9.27
N HIS A 164 8.91 -15.82 10.04
CA HIS A 164 8.95 -15.03 11.26
C HIS A 164 9.06 -15.93 12.48
N SER A 165 9.50 -15.34 13.60
CA SER A 165 9.46 -16.01 14.89
C SER A 165 8.06 -16.53 15.20
N GLY A 166 7.97 -17.84 15.44
CA GLY A 166 6.71 -18.53 15.68
C GLY A 166 5.90 -18.87 14.42
N SER A 167 6.40 -18.68 13.20
CA SER A 167 5.67 -19.06 11.96
C SER A 167 5.78 -20.54 11.58
N GLY A 168 6.68 -21.30 12.21
CA GLY A 168 6.97 -22.70 11.89
C GLY A 168 7.93 -22.91 10.70
N MET A 169 8.32 -21.83 10.02
CA MET A 169 9.25 -21.79 8.89
C MET A 169 10.65 -21.36 9.35
N SER A 170 11.68 -21.61 8.54
CA SER A 170 13.05 -21.17 8.84
C SER A 170 13.16 -19.64 8.90
N GLN A 171 13.81 -19.12 9.94
CA GLN A 171 14.00 -17.67 10.18
C GLN A 171 15.34 -17.16 9.63
N LYS A 172 16.09 -17.98 8.88
CA LYS A 172 17.39 -17.59 8.33
C LYS A 172 17.23 -16.35 7.44
N GLY A 173 17.94 -15.27 7.77
CA GLY A 173 17.85 -13.98 7.07
C GLY A 173 16.78 -13.02 7.61
N GLN A 174 15.97 -13.42 8.60
CA GLN A 174 14.93 -12.53 9.14
C GLN A 174 15.53 -11.21 9.67
N ALA A 175 16.68 -11.27 10.33
CA ALA A 175 17.37 -10.10 10.85
C ALA A 175 17.73 -9.08 9.76
N SER A 176 18.29 -9.54 8.62
CA SER A 176 18.67 -8.64 7.51
C SER A 176 17.44 -8.06 6.81
N GLY A 177 16.34 -8.80 6.68
CA GLY A 177 15.07 -8.25 6.21
C GLY A 177 14.55 -7.13 7.11
N HIS A 178 14.60 -7.30 8.43
CA HIS A 178 14.23 -6.24 9.37
C HIS A 178 15.21 -5.05 9.37
N ASP A 179 16.49 -5.26 9.10
CA ASP A 179 17.47 -4.15 9.00
C ASP A 179 17.11 -3.18 7.88
N VAL A 180 16.61 -3.68 6.74
CA VAL A 180 16.11 -2.82 5.65
C VAL A 180 14.89 -2.02 6.08
N LEU A 181 13.97 -2.62 6.86
CA LEU A 181 12.82 -1.90 7.42
C LEU A 181 13.25 -0.79 8.38
N ARG A 182 14.25 -1.05 9.23
CA ARG A 182 14.81 -0.05 10.17
C ARG A 182 15.45 1.12 9.42
N ASP A 183 16.23 0.82 8.37
CA ASP A 183 16.80 1.83 7.48
C ASP A 183 15.70 2.66 6.79
N GLN A 184 14.61 2.01 6.35
CA GLN A 184 13.47 2.69 5.73
C GLN A 184 12.78 3.66 6.71
N VAL A 185 12.51 3.22 7.94
CA VAL A 185 11.93 4.07 8.99
C VAL A 185 12.78 5.31 9.23
N MET A 186 14.11 5.13 9.36
CA MET A 186 15.03 6.24 9.58
C MET A 186 15.10 7.20 8.39
N ARG A 187 15.04 6.69 7.15
CA ARG A 187 14.95 7.53 5.94
C ARG A 187 13.66 8.33 5.92
N THR A 188 12.53 7.70 6.24
CA THR A 188 11.22 8.37 6.28
C THR A 188 11.15 9.45 7.35
N LEU A 189 11.70 9.20 8.56
CA LEU A 189 11.78 10.21 9.63
C LEU A 189 12.58 11.45 9.21
N LYS A 190 13.61 11.28 8.37
CA LYS A 190 14.49 12.35 7.87
C LYS A 190 13.93 13.12 6.67
N ASP A 191 12.79 12.72 6.12
CA ASP A 191 12.28 13.34 4.89
C ASP A 191 11.54 14.66 5.19
N PRO A 192 12.00 15.81 4.69
CA PRO A 192 11.34 17.09 4.92
C PRO A 192 9.98 17.19 4.21
N ALA A 193 9.75 16.45 3.13
CA ALA A 193 8.55 16.46 2.30
C ALA A 193 7.51 15.42 2.73
N LEU A 194 7.77 14.66 3.80
CA LEU A 194 6.81 13.68 4.30
C LEU A 194 5.50 14.34 4.72
N THR A 195 4.40 13.80 4.20
CA THR A 195 3.04 14.14 4.61
C THR A 195 2.38 12.95 5.30
N PRO A 196 1.29 13.16 6.06
CA PRO A 196 0.51 12.07 6.61
C PRO A 196 0.04 11.05 5.56
N SER A 197 -0.44 11.53 4.40
CA SER A 197 -0.96 10.67 3.33
C SER A 197 0.16 9.84 2.68
N SER A 198 1.28 10.48 2.33
CA SER A 198 2.44 9.79 1.76
C SER A 198 3.08 8.78 2.72
N ALA A 199 3.11 9.07 4.03
CA ALA A 199 3.55 8.11 5.04
C ALA A 199 2.68 6.85 5.07
N GLY A 200 1.35 7.01 4.99
CA GLY A 200 0.41 5.88 4.96
C GLY A 200 0.59 4.99 3.74
N VAL A 201 0.68 5.60 2.54
CA VAL A 201 0.92 4.86 1.30
C VAL A 201 2.28 4.16 1.33
N LEU A 202 3.33 4.88 1.75
CA LEU A 202 4.69 4.34 1.83
C LEU A 202 4.78 3.12 2.77
N ALA A 203 4.13 3.18 3.93
CA ALA A 203 4.13 2.07 4.87
C ALA A 203 3.39 0.84 4.31
N GLY A 204 2.23 1.05 3.68
CA GLY A 204 1.48 -0.03 3.03
C GLY A 204 2.25 -0.66 1.87
N THR A 205 2.91 0.13 1.04
CA THR A 205 3.71 -0.37 -0.09
C THR A 205 4.99 -1.07 0.37
N THR A 206 5.62 -0.55 1.42
CA THR A 206 6.76 -1.22 2.08
C THR A 206 6.34 -2.58 2.62
N ALA A 207 5.16 -2.69 3.24
CA ALA A 207 4.64 -3.96 3.73
C ALA A 207 4.39 -5.00 2.62
N LEU A 208 3.82 -4.57 1.49
CA LEU A 208 3.65 -5.44 0.31
C LEU A 208 4.99 -5.91 -0.25
N PHE A 209 5.99 -5.02 -0.26
CA PHE A 209 7.34 -5.34 -0.73
C PHE A 209 8.15 -6.17 0.27
N SER A 210 7.94 -5.99 1.57
CA SER A 210 8.56 -6.86 2.57
C SER A 210 7.89 -8.24 2.62
N THR A 211 6.75 -8.43 1.96
CA THR A 211 6.18 -9.76 1.71
C THR A 211 6.88 -10.43 0.52
N ALA A 212 7.50 -11.59 0.72
CA ALA A 212 8.13 -12.36 -0.35
C ALA A 212 7.08 -12.80 -1.38
N PRO A 213 7.37 -12.73 -2.71
CA PRO A 213 6.47 -13.26 -3.72
C PRO A 213 6.31 -14.78 -3.58
N GLY A 214 5.19 -15.35 -4.04
CA GLY A 214 4.88 -16.78 -3.86
C GLY A 214 5.96 -17.73 -4.40
N GLU A 215 6.66 -17.36 -5.49
CA GLU A 215 7.78 -18.13 -6.05
C GLU A 215 9.00 -18.21 -5.12
N VAL A 216 9.21 -17.20 -4.28
CA VAL A 216 10.27 -17.14 -3.27
C VAL A 216 9.76 -17.74 -1.95
N ALA A 217 8.53 -17.43 -1.57
CA ALA A 217 7.94 -17.91 -0.32
C ALA A 217 7.93 -19.45 -0.25
N ARG A 218 7.65 -20.11 -1.37
CA ARG A 218 7.64 -21.59 -1.47
C ARG A 218 9.01 -22.24 -1.23
N THR A 219 10.12 -21.53 -1.51
CA THR A 219 11.49 -22.08 -1.39
C THR A 219 12.07 -21.93 0.01
N VAL A 220 11.40 -21.17 0.88
CA VAL A 220 11.80 -21.07 2.29
C VAL A 220 11.71 -22.43 2.94
N ASP A 221 12.76 -22.81 3.65
CA ASP A 221 12.79 -24.07 4.37
C ASP A 221 11.61 -24.17 5.35
N ARG A 222 10.94 -25.33 5.32
CA ARG A 222 9.69 -25.61 6.02
C ARG A 222 8.52 -24.69 5.65
N SER A 223 8.46 -24.14 4.43
CA SER A 223 7.31 -23.36 3.93
C SER A 223 5.97 -24.11 4.07
N SER A 224 5.99 -25.45 3.97
CA SER A 224 4.87 -26.35 4.27
C SER A 224 4.40 -26.35 5.74
N LYS A 225 5.07 -25.61 6.62
CA LYS A 225 4.70 -25.40 8.04
C LYS A 225 4.16 -23.99 8.31
N MET A 226 3.95 -23.15 7.29
CA MET A 226 3.20 -21.90 7.42
C MET A 226 1.90 -22.16 8.19
N LYS A 227 1.72 -21.46 9.31
CA LYS A 227 0.63 -21.70 10.27
C LYS A 227 -0.76 -21.55 9.64
N ASP A 228 -0.97 -20.50 8.84
CA ASP A 228 -2.21 -20.36 8.10
C ASP A 228 -2.16 -21.19 6.81
N GLN A 229 -2.70 -22.41 6.89
CA GLN A 229 -2.78 -23.32 5.75
C GLN A 229 -3.66 -22.76 4.63
N GLY A 230 -4.76 -22.09 4.98
CA GLY A 230 -5.71 -21.53 4.01
C GLY A 230 -5.09 -20.38 3.22
N ALA A 231 -4.21 -19.60 3.85
CA ALA A 231 -3.51 -18.50 3.18
C ALA A 231 -2.59 -18.96 2.05
N ARG A 232 -2.14 -20.21 2.03
CA ARG A 232 -1.21 -20.73 1.01
C ARG A 232 -1.78 -20.66 -0.39
N ALA A 233 -3.05 -21.02 -0.56
CA ALA A 233 -3.72 -21.03 -1.85
C ALA A 233 -4.06 -19.63 -2.35
N SER A 234 -4.27 -18.69 -1.44
CA SER A 234 -4.61 -17.28 -1.73
C SER A 234 -3.42 -16.32 -1.61
N TYR A 235 -2.20 -16.82 -1.41
CA TYR A 235 -1.07 -16.02 -0.96
C TYR A 235 -0.74 -14.87 -1.93
N GLU A 236 -0.49 -15.18 -3.20
CA GLU A 236 -0.17 -14.16 -4.20
C GLU A 236 -1.42 -13.36 -4.63
N ALA A 237 -2.62 -13.97 -4.58
CA ALA A 237 -3.88 -13.25 -4.81
C ALA A 237 -4.09 -12.13 -3.77
N ASN A 238 -3.80 -12.41 -2.48
CA ASN A 238 -3.86 -11.42 -1.41
C ASN A 238 -2.82 -10.32 -1.62
N ARG A 239 -1.59 -10.67 -2.04
CA ARG A 239 -0.55 -9.67 -2.38
C ARG A 239 -0.99 -8.80 -3.56
N ASN A 240 -1.54 -9.38 -4.61
CA ASN A 240 -2.06 -8.64 -5.76
C ASN A 240 -3.24 -7.74 -5.38
N GLN A 241 -4.12 -8.17 -4.47
CA GLN A 241 -5.16 -7.31 -3.92
C GLN A 241 -4.57 -6.09 -3.22
N GLY A 242 -3.58 -6.29 -2.35
CA GLY A 242 -2.91 -5.17 -1.70
C GLY A 242 -2.22 -4.22 -2.69
N LYS A 243 -1.62 -4.74 -3.77
CA LYS A 243 -1.07 -3.91 -4.86
C LYS A 243 -2.16 -3.05 -5.53
N ARG A 244 -3.36 -3.60 -5.76
CA ARG A 244 -4.50 -2.85 -6.31
C ARG A 244 -4.92 -1.72 -5.38
N GLU A 245 -5.05 -1.98 -4.08
CA GLU A 245 -5.35 -0.95 -3.08
C GLU A 245 -4.25 0.12 -3.01
N ALA A 246 -2.97 -0.30 -3.04
CA ALA A 246 -1.83 0.61 -3.07
C ALA A 246 -1.87 1.55 -4.29
N ALA A 247 -2.24 1.04 -5.47
CA ALA A 247 -2.39 1.86 -6.67
C ALA A 247 -3.47 2.92 -6.51
N VAL A 248 -4.63 2.56 -5.94
CA VAL A 248 -5.74 3.50 -5.68
C VAL A 248 -5.30 4.61 -4.73
N HIS A 249 -4.70 4.26 -3.60
CA HIS A 249 -4.27 5.25 -2.61
C HIS A 249 -3.11 6.11 -3.11
N PHE A 250 -2.19 5.55 -3.90
CA PHE A 250 -1.09 6.29 -4.50
C PHE A 250 -1.57 7.30 -5.55
N GLN A 251 -2.54 6.93 -6.39
CA GLN A 251 -3.12 7.84 -7.40
C GLN A 251 -3.88 9.01 -6.76
N ALA A 252 -4.38 8.84 -5.54
CA ALA A 252 -5.05 9.91 -4.79
C ALA A 252 -4.07 10.92 -4.15
N LEU A 253 -2.76 10.63 -4.14
CA LEU A 253 -1.73 11.56 -3.66
C LEU A 253 -1.47 12.67 -4.67
N THR A 254 -1.02 13.82 -4.17
CA THR A 254 -0.51 14.91 -5.02
C THR A 254 0.80 14.48 -5.72
N PRO A 255 1.19 15.09 -6.86
CA PRO A 255 2.44 14.73 -7.54
C PRO A 255 3.70 14.81 -6.66
N PRO A 256 3.88 15.82 -5.77
CA PRO A 256 5.00 15.83 -4.84
C PRO A 256 4.98 14.64 -3.85
N GLU A 257 3.82 14.30 -3.31
CA GLU A 257 3.67 13.15 -2.42
C GLU A 257 3.94 11.82 -3.14
N GLN A 258 3.51 11.70 -4.40
CA GLN A 258 3.84 10.56 -5.26
C GLN A 258 5.36 10.44 -5.46
N ALA A 259 6.04 11.56 -5.73
CA ALA A 259 7.50 11.58 -5.89
C ALA A 259 8.23 11.18 -4.59
N THR A 260 7.75 11.63 -3.43
CA THR A 260 8.25 11.20 -2.12
C THR A 260 8.13 9.68 -1.96
N VAL A 261 6.93 9.11 -2.16
CA VAL A 261 6.72 7.66 -2.03
C VAL A 261 7.61 6.88 -3.02
N MET A 262 7.67 7.30 -4.28
CA MET A 262 8.49 6.63 -5.30
C MET A 262 9.99 6.69 -4.98
N THR A 263 10.48 7.82 -4.47
CA THR A 263 11.88 7.95 -4.03
C THR A 263 12.22 6.93 -2.95
N HIS A 264 11.39 6.87 -1.90
CA HIS A 264 11.60 5.91 -0.81
C HIS A 264 11.51 4.46 -1.29
N MET A 265 10.52 4.14 -2.10
CA MET A 265 10.31 2.78 -2.61
C MET A 265 11.42 2.34 -3.56
N ASN A 266 11.96 3.23 -4.40
CA ASN A 266 13.11 2.91 -5.25
C ASN A 266 14.34 2.55 -4.40
N THR A 267 14.65 3.36 -3.40
CA THR A 267 15.75 3.06 -2.46
C THR A 267 15.47 1.79 -1.65
N PHE A 268 14.22 1.54 -1.25
CA PHE A 268 13.85 0.30 -0.56
C PHE A 268 14.11 -0.93 -1.43
N VAL A 269 13.68 -0.91 -2.69
CA VAL A 269 13.89 -2.01 -3.64
C VAL A 269 15.38 -2.24 -3.90
N GLN A 270 16.16 -1.17 -4.06
CA GLN A 270 17.62 -1.26 -4.17
C GLN A 270 18.27 -1.91 -2.94
N ALA A 271 17.85 -1.52 -1.73
CA ALA A 271 18.35 -2.11 -0.49
C ALA A 271 17.98 -3.60 -0.34
N MET A 272 16.88 -4.04 -0.94
CA MET A 272 16.51 -5.45 -1.03
C MET A 272 17.39 -6.25 -2.02
N GLY A 273 18.18 -5.57 -2.87
CA GLY A 273 19.30 -6.16 -3.61
C GLY A 273 18.93 -7.30 -4.57
N HIS A 274 17.80 -7.19 -5.30
CA HIS A 274 17.35 -8.27 -6.18
C HIS A 274 17.19 -7.83 -7.62
N THR A 275 17.85 -8.54 -8.54
CA THR A 275 17.84 -8.25 -9.99
C THR A 275 16.48 -8.45 -10.64
N THR A 276 15.63 -9.33 -10.11
CA THR A 276 14.31 -9.57 -10.70
C THR A 276 13.18 -8.81 -10.03
N ARG A 277 13.42 -8.10 -8.91
CA ARG A 277 12.36 -7.31 -8.26
C ARG A 277 12.52 -5.85 -8.59
N TYR A 278 11.47 -5.28 -9.13
CA TYR A 278 11.41 -3.88 -9.53
C TYR A 278 10.02 -3.30 -9.25
N LEU A 279 9.94 -1.98 -9.20
CA LEU A 279 8.69 -1.25 -9.17
C LEU A 279 8.06 -1.26 -10.57
N GLU A 280 6.75 -1.42 -10.64
CA GLU A 280 6.03 -1.13 -11.87
C GLU A 280 6.21 0.36 -12.23
N PRO A 281 6.42 0.72 -13.52
CA PRO A 281 6.64 2.11 -13.90
C PRO A 281 5.53 3.04 -13.39
N GLY A 282 5.92 4.07 -12.63
CA GLY A 282 4.96 5.03 -12.05
C GLY A 282 4.05 4.46 -10.96
N ARG A 283 4.46 3.36 -10.31
CA ARG A 283 3.73 2.73 -9.21
C ARG A 283 4.67 2.39 -8.05
N PRO A 284 4.23 2.52 -6.79
CA PRO A 284 5.07 2.23 -5.62
C PRO A 284 5.09 0.74 -5.25
N HIS A 285 4.55 -0.13 -6.10
CA HIS A 285 4.51 -1.58 -5.91
C HIS A 285 5.10 -2.30 -7.13
N SER A 286 5.45 -3.57 -6.96
CA SER A 286 5.89 -4.42 -8.06
C SER A 286 4.74 -4.75 -9.02
N PRO A 287 5.01 -5.16 -10.27
CA PRO A 287 3.95 -5.61 -11.15
C PRO A 287 3.15 -6.79 -10.57
N MET A 288 1.96 -7.00 -11.12
CA MET A 288 1.13 -8.15 -10.80
C MET A 288 1.84 -9.45 -11.17
N ARG A 289 1.60 -10.48 -10.36
CA ARG A 289 2.19 -11.82 -10.53
C ARG A 289 1.08 -12.84 -10.72
N ASP A 290 1.41 -13.94 -11.38
CA ASP A 290 0.50 -15.08 -11.49
C ASP A 290 0.10 -15.56 -10.08
N GLU A 291 -1.19 -15.61 -9.80
CA GLU A 291 -1.72 -15.94 -8.48
C GLU A 291 -1.54 -17.43 -8.14
N ARG A 292 -1.51 -18.30 -9.15
CA ARG A 292 -1.39 -19.75 -8.96
C ARG A 292 0.06 -20.19 -9.07
N GLY A 293 0.73 -19.81 -10.15
CA GLY A 293 2.08 -20.27 -10.45
C GLY A 293 2.16 -21.79 -10.62
N LYS A 294 3.37 -22.34 -10.45
CA LYS A 294 3.58 -23.80 -10.44
C LYS A 294 2.93 -24.44 -9.20
N PRO A 295 2.50 -25.71 -9.26
CA PRO A 295 2.08 -26.48 -8.09
C PRO A 295 3.11 -26.38 -6.95
N GLY A 296 2.65 -26.26 -5.70
CA GLY A 296 3.54 -26.11 -4.55
C GLY A 296 2.81 -25.74 -3.26
N GLN A 297 3.58 -25.65 -2.17
CA GLN A 297 3.05 -25.41 -0.82
C GLN A 297 2.52 -23.99 -0.62
N ILE A 298 3.03 -23.00 -1.36
CA ILE A 298 2.54 -21.63 -1.36
C ILE A 298 2.33 -21.22 -2.82
N HIS A 299 1.12 -20.75 -3.14
CA HIS A 299 0.76 -20.34 -4.49
C HIS A 299 1.37 -18.98 -4.85
N GLY A 300 1.63 -18.81 -6.14
CA GLY A 300 2.17 -17.58 -6.72
C GLY A 300 3.35 -17.84 -7.63
N GLY A 301 3.32 -17.24 -8.81
CA GLY A 301 4.32 -17.39 -9.86
C GLY A 301 5.10 -16.11 -10.15
N GLY A 302 5.69 -16.10 -11.35
CA GLY A 302 6.40 -14.95 -11.90
C GLY A 302 5.48 -13.78 -12.21
N TYR A 303 6.05 -12.70 -12.73
CA TYR A 303 5.27 -11.56 -13.21
C TYR A 303 4.33 -11.97 -14.34
N LEU A 304 3.13 -11.37 -14.34
CA LEU A 304 2.25 -11.49 -15.48
C LEU A 304 2.90 -10.83 -16.70
N PRO A 305 2.70 -11.37 -17.92
CA PRO A 305 3.16 -10.71 -19.13
C PRO A 305 2.66 -9.28 -19.14
N LYS A 306 3.55 -8.33 -19.42
CA LYS A 306 3.15 -6.94 -19.61
C LYS A 306 2.13 -6.92 -20.75
N PRO A 307 0.90 -6.41 -20.56
CA PRO A 307 0.01 -6.22 -21.70
C PRO A 307 0.76 -5.39 -22.74
N PRO A 308 0.65 -5.72 -24.05
CA PRO A 308 1.33 -4.96 -25.08
C PRO A 308 1.00 -3.50 -24.87
N ALA A 309 2.04 -2.66 -24.83
CA ALA A 309 1.85 -1.23 -24.70
C ALA A 309 0.86 -0.84 -25.81
N LYS A 310 -0.32 -0.35 -25.43
CA LYS A 310 -1.18 0.30 -26.41
C LYS A 310 -0.33 1.42 -26.97
N GLN A 311 0.13 1.28 -28.21
CA GLN A 311 0.74 2.38 -28.95
C GLN A 311 -0.23 3.55 -28.77
N ALA A 312 0.29 4.67 -28.27
CA ALA A 312 -0.47 5.89 -28.28
C ALA A 312 -0.82 6.13 -29.75
N THR A 313 -2.06 5.85 -30.13
CA THR A 313 -2.62 6.40 -31.35
C THR A 313 -2.52 7.89 -31.17
N ALA A 314 -1.60 8.51 -31.91
CA ALA A 314 -1.51 9.95 -32.00
C ALA A 314 -2.94 10.48 -32.25
N PRO A 315 -3.36 11.59 -31.61
CA PRO A 315 -4.64 12.20 -31.92
C PRO A 315 -4.67 12.48 -33.42
N SER A 316 -5.52 11.73 -34.13
CA SER A 316 -5.89 12.03 -35.51
C SER A 316 -6.66 13.34 -35.46
N PHE A 317 -5.99 14.43 -35.78
CA PHE A 317 -6.67 15.66 -36.16
C PHE A 317 -7.25 15.43 -37.56
N PRO A 318 -8.51 15.84 -37.84
CA PRO A 318 -9.03 15.81 -39.19
C PRO A 318 -8.16 16.71 -40.08
N ALA A 319 -7.55 16.12 -41.09
CA ALA A 319 -6.79 16.85 -42.10
C ALA A 319 -7.76 17.74 -42.88
N PHE A 320 -7.66 19.05 -42.69
CA PHE A 320 -8.19 20.00 -43.67
C PHE A 320 -7.36 19.85 -44.94
N GLY A 321 -8.04 19.57 -46.04
CA GLY A 321 -7.41 19.34 -47.33
C GLY A 321 -6.60 20.55 -47.78
N ALA A 322 -5.36 20.29 -48.20
CA ALA A 322 -4.64 21.13 -49.12
C ALA A 322 -3.86 20.19 -50.06
N SER A 323 -4.17 20.32 -51.33
CA SER A 323 -3.68 19.52 -52.44
C SER A 323 -2.19 19.79 -52.72
N SER A 324 -1.49 18.69 -53.03
CA SER A 324 -0.38 18.54 -54.01
C SER A 324 0.73 19.60 -54.11
N SER A 325 1.96 19.16 -53.87
CA SER A 325 3.00 19.09 -54.92
C SER A 325 4.21 18.24 -54.49
N SER A 326 4.70 17.45 -55.44
CA SER A 326 5.83 16.51 -55.44
C SER A 326 7.22 17.12 -55.19
N SER A 327 8.17 16.35 -54.63
CA SER A 327 9.39 15.86 -55.35
C SER A 327 10.51 15.30 -54.41
N SER A 328 10.99 14.11 -54.81
CA SER A 328 12.36 13.54 -54.82
C SER A 328 13.42 13.78 -53.72
N SER A 329 13.80 12.67 -53.09
CA SER A 329 15.14 12.05 -52.92
C SER A 329 16.42 12.82 -52.54
N SER A 330 17.15 12.16 -51.62
CA SER A 330 18.60 11.87 -51.59
C SER A 330 19.51 12.58 -50.58
N SER A 331 20.53 11.81 -50.20
CA SER A 331 21.52 11.86 -49.12
C SER A 331 22.43 13.10 -49.04
N SER A 332 22.93 13.43 -47.83
CA SER A 332 24.37 13.41 -47.47
C SER A 332 24.72 14.31 -46.25
N THR A 333 25.70 13.85 -45.47
CA THR A 333 26.71 14.59 -44.66
C THR A 333 26.31 15.56 -43.52
N ALA A 334 26.89 15.33 -42.33
CA ALA A 334 27.12 16.32 -41.27
C ALA A 334 28.05 17.46 -41.78
N PRO A 335 28.10 18.72 -41.23
CA PRO A 335 28.39 19.02 -39.80
C PRO A 335 27.85 20.37 -39.20
N LYS A 336 28.15 20.60 -37.91
CA LYS A 336 28.36 21.88 -37.17
C LYS A 336 27.29 23.01 -37.15
N GLY A 337 26.62 23.17 -35.99
CA GLY A 337 26.15 24.43 -35.34
C GLY A 337 25.23 25.40 -36.13
N PRO A 338 24.66 26.50 -35.56
CA PRO A 338 24.63 26.99 -34.18
C PRO A 338 23.20 27.14 -33.59
N VAL A 339 23.14 27.58 -32.33
CA VAL A 339 21.98 27.85 -31.46
C VAL A 339 20.90 28.77 -32.08
N PRO A 340 19.60 28.46 -31.94
CA PRO A 340 18.53 29.45 -32.12
C PRO A 340 17.97 30.00 -30.79
N LYS A 341 17.76 31.31 -30.82
CA LYS A 341 17.23 32.20 -29.77
C LYS A 341 15.81 31.84 -29.33
N LEU A 342 15.57 32.02 -28.02
CA LEU A 342 14.23 32.05 -27.39
C LEU A 342 13.42 33.23 -27.95
N GLY A 343 12.24 32.92 -28.53
CA GLY A 343 11.19 33.88 -28.80
C GLY A 343 10.29 34.10 -27.57
N PRO A 344 9.61 35.26 -27.46
CA PRO A 344 8.90 35.68 -26.25
C PRO A 344 7.58 34.93 -26.00
N LEU A 345 7.23 34.80 -24.71
CA LEU A 345 5.98 34.26 -24.17
C LEU A 345 4.74 35.06 -24.66
N PRO A 346 3.61 34.39 -24.93
CA PRO A 346 2.34 35.07 -25.06
C PRO A 346 1.71 35.39 -23.69
N THR A 347 1.33 36.65 -23.53
CA THR A 347 0.50 37.21 -22.47
C THR A 347 -0.95 36.71 -22.62
N PHE A 348 -1.56 36.21 -21.53
CA PHE A 348 -3.01 35.98 -21.48
C PHE A 348 -3.65 36.96 -20.51
N SER A 349 -4.59 37.74 -21.05
CA SER A 349 -5.44 38.70 -20.33
C SER A 349 -6.63 38.02 -19.67
N SER A 350 -7.08 38.65 -18.59
CA SER A 350 -8.03 38.24 -17.56
C SER A 350 -9.50 38.40 -17.93
N THR A 351 -10.35 37.41 -17.60
CA THR A 351 -11.60 37.58 -16.80
C THR A 351 -12.29 36.23 -16.55
N PRO A 352 -12.75 35.91 -15.32
CA PRO A 352 -13.67 34.80 -15.08
C PRO A 352 -15.13 35.29 -14.97
N PRO A 353 -16.13 34.55 -15.50
CA PRO A 353 -17.53 34.78 -15.15
C PRO A 353 -17.88 34.11 -13.82
N GLY A 354 -18.61 34.85 -13.00
CA GLY A 354 -19.04 34.45 -11.66
C GLY A 354 -19.94 33.21 -11.65
N SER A 355 -19.75 32.37 -10.64
CA SER A 355 -20.70 31.34 -10.23
C SER A 355 -20.84 31.40 -8.71
N SER A 356 -22.10 31.49 -8.26
CA SER A 356 -22.50 31.53 -6.85
C SER A 356 -21.98 30.30 -6.09
N PRO A 357 -21.56 30.45 -4.82
CA PRO A 357 -21.04 29.32 -4.05
C PRO A 357 -22.18 28.37 -3.66
N ALA A 358 -22.19 27.18 -4.26
CA ALA A 358 -22.86 26.04 -3.66
C ALA A 358 -22.21 25.81 -2.29
N VAL A 359 -23.04 25.78 -1.23
CA VAL A 359 -22.62 25.43 0.12
C VAL A 359 -22.02 24.03 0.06
N ALA A 360 -20.68 23.97 0.01
CA ALA A 360 -19.93 22.74 -0.03
C ALA A 360 -20.17 22.03 1.30
N LYS A 361 -20.81 20.86 1.22
CA LYS A 361 -20.83 19.87 2.30
C LYS A 361 -19.37 19.72 2.80
N PRO A 362 -19.10 19.78 4.12
CA PRO A 362 -17.74 19.78 4.63
C PRO A 362 -16.98 18.59 4.05
N ALA A 363 -15.81 18.86 3.47
CA ALA A 363 -14.96 17.84 2.89
C ALA A 363 -14.72 16.73 3.93
N PRO A 364 -14.91 15.44 3.58
CA PRO A 364 -14.70 14.37 4.53
C PRO A 364 -13.25 14.39 5.01
N LYS A 365 -13.07 14.22 6.32
CA LYS A 365 -11.78 14.22 7.01
C LYS A 365 -10.79 13.32 6.26
N PRO A 366 -9.55 13.77 5.97
CA PRO A 366 -8.55 12.94 5.33
C PRO A 366 -8.30 11.69 6.17
N ALA A 367 -8.21 10.52 5.52
CA ALA A 367 -7.89 9.27 6.19
C ALA A 367 -6.53 9.40 6.90
N THR A 368 -6.43 8.91 8.14
CA THR A 368 -5.16 8.94 8.87
C THR A 368 -4.12 8.05 8.16
N PRO A 369 -2.81 8.34 8.30
CA PRO A 369 -1.75 7.48 7.76
C PRO A 369 -1.94 6.00 8.07
N GLY A 370 -2.35 5.69 9.31
CA GLY A 370 -2.62 4.33 9.75
C GLY A 370 -3.79 3.68 9.02
N ALA A 371 -4.87 4.41 8.74
CA ALA A 371 -6.00 3.89 7.98
C ALA A 371 -5.62 3.58 6.52
N ILE A 372 -4.82 4.43 5.88
CA ILE A 372 -4.32 4.19 4.52
C ILE A 372 -3.44 2.93 4.48
N ALA A 373 -2.47 2.81 5.39
CA ALA A 373 -1.60 1.65 5.46
C ALA A 373 -2.37 0.35 5.76
N MET A 374 -3.39 0.43 6.61
CA MET A 374 -4.28 -0.69 6.92
C MET A 374 -5.09 -1.13 5.70
N ALA A 375 -5.70 -0.19 4.97
CA ALA A 375 -6.46 -0.51 3.76
C ALA A 375 -5.61 -1.30 2.75
N ILE A 376 -4.37 -0.84 2.51
CA ILE A 376 -3.43 -1.49 1.60
C ILE A 376 -3.03 -2.90 2.07
N THR A 377 -2.92 -3.12 3.38
CA THR A 377 -2.40 -4.37 3.95
C THR A 377 -3.48 -5.34 4.45
N GLN A 378 -4.75 -4.97 4.34
CA GLN A 378 -5.87 -5.72 4.91
C GLN A 378 -5.94 -7.16 4.40
N SER A 379 -5.66 -7.38 3.10
CA SER A 379 -5.66 -8.73 2.49
C SER A 379 -4.57 -9.66 3.05
N LEU A 380 -3.56 -9.13 3.74
CA LEU A 380 -2.45 -9.89 4.33
C LEU A 380 -2.67 -10.25 5.81
N ARG A 381 -3.89 -10.04 6.32
CA ARG A 381 -4.26 -10.29 7.73
C ARG A 381 -5.20 -11.47 7.85
N ALA A 382 -5.03 -12.31 8.87
CA ALA A 382 -6.00 -13.37 9.16
C ALA A 382 -7.26 -12.79 9.79
N GLU A 383 -8.40 -13.44 9.53
CA GLU A 383 -9.60 -13.17 10.32
C GLU A 383 -9.40 -13.71 11.75
N ARG A 384 -9.81 -12.94 12.76
CA ARG A 384 -9.68 -13.30 14.18
C ARG A 384 -11.05 -13.45 14.83
N THR A 385 -11.05 -14.13 15.96
CA THR A 385 -12.23 -14.50 16.76
C THR A 385 -12.62 -13.42 17.75
#